data_AF-A0A958RAA6-F1
#
_entry.id   AF-A0A958RAA6-F1
#
_cell.length_a   1.000
_cell.length_b   1.000
_cell.length_c   1.000
_cell.angle_alpha   90.00
_cell.angle_beta   90.00
_cell.angle_gamma   90.00
#
_symmetry.space_group_name_H-M   'P 1'
#
loop_
_entity.id
_entity.type
_entity.pdbx_description
1 polymer ?
#
loop_
_entity_poly.entity_id
_entity_poly.type
_entity_poly.pdbx_seq_one_letter_code
_entity_poly.pdbx_strand_id
1 'polypeptide(L)'
;MLKAFSKLQIAVKLPLIMIFFATLNAGLNFAVSDYLSQKQSVQEAEDKLFALKEEKAQALNLYLSSIEQDLAIMATNSYVRQALYDYMNAWYQIGLNQKTVLQKAYIDDNPNEIGQKEKLDSADDGSEYSAMHAKYHPWFRHFLQTKGYYDIFLIAPNGDIVYTVFKERDYATNVMNGEWKDSDIGVIFRDIKEHAKAGYQAFTDFKAYAPSNDVP
;
A
#
# COMPACT_ATOMS: atom_id res chain seq x y z
N MET A 1 -57.55 2.81 -45.37
CA MET A 1 -56.66 1.65 -45.67
C MET A 1 -57.42 0.36 -45.97
N LEU A 2 -58.40 -0.07 -45.15
CA LEU A 2 -59.16 -1.32 -45.35
C LEU A 2 -59.91 -1.44 -46.70
N LYS A 3 -60.45 -0.32 -47.23
CA LYS A 3 -61.15 -0.29 -48.54
C LYS A 3 -60.24 -0.52 -49.76
N ALA A 4 -58.94 -0.25 -49.65
CA ALA A 4 -57.97 -0.48 -50.72
C ALA A 4 -57.49 -1.94 -50.70
N PHE A 5 -57.33 -2.50 -49.51
CA PHE A 5 -56.91 -3.89 -49.32
C PHE A 5 -57.96 -4.88 -49.84
N SER A 6 -59.26 -4.59 -49.68
CA SER A 6 -60.33 -5.46 -50.16
C SER A 6 -60.37 -5.62 -51.68
N LYS A 7 -59.87 -4.63 -52.45
CA LYS A 7 -59.83 -4.64 -53.93
C LYS A 7 -58.61 -5.36 -54.55
N LEU A 8 -57.63 -5.79 -53.76
CA LEU A 8 -56.45 -6.51 -54.26
C LEU A 8 -56.78 -7.95 -54.69
N GLN A 9 -56.07 -8.46 -55.72
CA GLN A 9 -56.11 -9.87 -56.12
C GLN A 9 -55.54 -10.77 -55.01
N ILE A 10 -56.07 -11.99 -54.92
CA ILE A 10 -55.71 -12.97 -53.86
C ILE A 10 -54.21 -13.27 -53.84
N ALA A 11 -53.57 -13.33 -55.02
CA ALA A 11 -52.14 -13.56 -55.18
C ALA A 11 -51.25 -12.49 -54.52
N VAL A 12 -51.77 -11.27 -54.28
CA VAL A 12 -51.04 -10.18 -53.62
C VAL A 12 -51.40 -10.08 -52.13
N LYS A 13 -52.65 -10.40 -51.75
CA LYS A 13 -53.12 -10.37 -50.36
C LYS A 13 -52.38 -11.37 -49.46
N LEU A 14 -52.23 -12.61 -49.91
CA LEU A 14 -51.59 -13.68 -49.14
C LEU A 14 -50.12 -13.35 -48.77
N PRO A 15 -49.26 -12.93 -49.72
CA PRO A 15 -47.90 -12.49 -49.40
C PRO A 15 -47.86 -11.30 -48.44
N LEU A 16 -48.73 -10.30 -48.61
CA LEU A 16 -48.76 -9.13 -47.71
C LEU A 16 -49.11 -9.52 -46.27
N ILE A 17 -50.06 -10.45 -46.09
CA ILE A 17 -50.42 -10.98 -44.78
C ILE A 17 -49.24 -11.75 -44.17
N MET A 18 -48.55 -12.59 -44.95
CA MET A 18 -47.36 -13.32 -44.49
C MET A 18 -46.22 -12.39 -44.09
N ILE A 19 -45.93 -11.35 -44.88
CA ILE A 19 -44.93 -10.33 -44.57
C ILE A 19 -45.32 -9.60 -43.28
N PHE A 20 -46.59 -9.24 -43.13
CA PHE A 20 -47.08 -8.61 -41.91
C PHE A 20 -46.87 -9.49 -40.68
N PHE A 21 -47.23 -10.78 -40.73
CA PHE A 21 -47.01 -11.69 -39.61
C PHE A 21 -45.53 -11.94 -39.32
N ALA A 22 -44.69 -12.07 -40.36
CA ALA A 22 -43.26 -12.26 -40.21
C ALA A 22 -42.59 -11.04 -39.56
N THR A 23 -42.95 -9.83 -39.99
CA THR A 23 -42.43 -8.57 -39.42
C THR A 23 -42.92 -8.35 -37.98
N LEU A 24 -44.18 -8.65 -37.70
CA LEU A 24 -44.73 -8.58 -36.33
C LEU A 24 -44.01 -9.56 -35.40
N ASN A 25 -43.78 -10.80 -35.83
CA ASN A 25 -43.08 -11.82 -35.05
C ASN A 25 -41.61 -11.43 -34.81
N ALA A 26 -40.91 -10.94 -35.84
CA ALA A 26 -39.53 -10.47 -35.71
C ALA A 26 -39.42 -9.28 -34.74
N GLY A 27 -40.33 -8.31 -34.83
CA GLY A 27 -40.37 -7.15 -33.94
C GLY A 27 -40.64 -7.52 -32.48
N LEU A 28 -41.57 -8.45 -32.23
CA LEU A 28 -41.84 -8.95 -30.88
C LEU A 28 -40.63 -9.69 -30.28
N ASN A 29 -40.01 -10.58 -31.05
CA ASN A 29 -38.81 -11.28 -30.61
C ASN A 29 -37.66 -10.31 -30.34
N PHE A 30 -37.46 -9.33 -31.23
CA PHE A 30 -36.44 -8.30 -31.05
C PHE A 30 -36.68 -7.50 -29.76
N ALA A 31 -37.91 -7.03 -29.52
CA ALA A 31 -38.23 -6.25 -28.32
C ALA A 31 -38.05 -7.06 -27.02
N VAL A 32 -38.49 -8.31 -26.99
CA VAL A 32 -38.30 -9.20 -25.82
C VAL A 32 -36.83 -9.51 -25.61
N SER A 33 -36.10 -9.81 -26.69
CA SER A 33 -34.66 -10.11 -26.63
C SER A 33 -33.85 -8.90 -26.18
N ASP A 34 -34.15 -7.70 -26.69
CA ASP A 34 -33.47 -6.46 -26.31
C ASP A 34 -33.71 -6.15 -24.82
N TYR A 35 -34.96 -6.25 -24.35
CA TYR A 35 -35.30 -6.05 -22.95
C TYR A 35 -34.60 -7.04 -22.01
N LEU A 36 -34.58 -8.33 -22.37
CA LEU A 36 -33.87 -9.36 -21.59
C LEU A 36 -32.36 -9.14 -21.62
N SER A 37 -31.80 -8.78 -22.78
CA SER A 37 -30.36 -8.54 -22.95
C SER A 37 -29.89 -7.34 -22.12
N GLN A 38 -30.65 -6.25 -22.06
CA GLN A 38 -30.33 -5.11 -21.20
C GLN A 38 -30.29 -5.51 -19.73
N LYS A 39 -31.31 -6.22 -19.25
CA LYS A 39 -31.34 -6.69 -17.85
C LYS A 39 -30.19 -7.64 -17.54
N GLN A 40 -29.92 -8.59 -18.42
CA GLN A 40 -28.82 -9.54 -18.26
C GLN A 40 -27.48 -8.81 -18.25
N SER A 41 -27.26 -7.86 -19.15
CA SER A 41 -26.02 -7.08 -19.20
C SER A 41 -25.79 -6.23 -17.96
N VAL A 42 -26.85 -5.67 -17.35
CA VAL A 42 -26.75 -4.91 -16.11
C VAL A 42 -26.42 -5.85 -14.95
N GLN A 43 -27.10 -6.99 -14.83
CA GLN A 43 -26.80 -7.98 -13.79
C GLN A 43 -25.37 -8.51 -13.89
N GLU A 44 -24.90 -8.83 -15.10
CA GLU A 44 -23.52 -9.26 -15.32
C GLU A 44 -22.50 -8.18 -14.94
N ALA A 45 -22.81 -6.90 -15.17
CA ALA A 45 -21.97 -5.79 -14.74
C ALA A 45 -21.94 -5.67 -13.22
N GLU A 46 -23.09 -5.79 -12.55
CA GLU A 46 -23.18 -5.81 -11.08
C GLU A 46 -22.41 -6.98 -10.48
N ASP A 47 -22.61 -8.19 -10.98
CA ASP A 47 -21.93 -9.40 -10.49
C ASP A 47 -20.41 -9.27 -10.63
N LYS A 48 -19.93 -8.70 -11.76
CA LYS A 48 -18.50 -8.40 -11.95
C LYS A 48 -17.98 -7.37 -10.96
N LEU A 49 -18.75 -6.32 -10.66
CA LEU A 49 -18.36 -5.31 -9.67
C LEU A 49 -18.33 -5.90 -8.26
N PHE A 50 -19.31 -6.73 -7.89
CA PHE A 50 -19.31 -7.43 -6.61
C PHE A 50 -18.13 -8.38 -6.48
N ALA A 51 -17.85 -9.18 -7.53
CA ALA A 51 -16.70 -10.06 -7.56
C ALA A 51 -15.38 -9.29 -7.44
N LEU A 52 -15.22 -8.18 -8.18
CA LEU A 52 -14.03 -7.33 -8.10
C LEU A 52 -13.88 -6.71 -6.71
N LYS A 53 -14.97 -6.21 -6.11
CA LYS A 53 -14.97 -5.67 -4.75
C LYS A 53 -14.50 -6.72 -3.74
N GLU A 54 -15.05 -7.94 -3.82
CA GLU A 54 -14.70 -9.04 -2.92
C GLU A 54 -13.24 -9.47 -3.10
N GLU A 55 -12.79 -9.59 -4.35
CA GLU A 55 -11.40 -9.90 -4.69
C GLU A 55 -10.43 -8.85 -4.11
N LYS A 56 -10.74 -7.56 -4.24
CA LYS A 56 -9.91 -6.48 -3.69
C LYS A 56 -9.90 -6.49 -2.16
N ALA A 57 -11.04 -6.73 -1.52
CA ALA A 57 -11.12 -6.85 -0.07
C ALA A 57 -10.28 -8.04 0.43
N GLN A 58 -10.37 -9.18 -0.25
CA GLN A 58 -9.57 -10.36 0.07
C GLN A 58 -8.07 -10.10 -0.16
N ALA A 59 -7.69 -9.46 -1.26
CA ALA A 59 -6.30 -9.10 -1.54
C ALA A 59 -5.73 -8.18 -0.45
N LEU A 60 -6.50 -7.21 0.04
CA LEU A 60 -6.09 -6.35 1.15
C LEU A 60 -5.92 -7.14 2.45
N ASN A 61 -6.84 -8.03 2.78
CA ASN A 61 -6.72 -8.89 3.97
C ASN A 61 -5.49 -9.78 3.91
N LEU A 62 -5.19 -10.36 2.74
CA LEU A 62 -3.98 -11.15 2.53
C LEU A 62 -2.71 -10.31 2.66
N TYR A 63 -2.73 -9.08 2.13
CA TYR A 63 -1.62 -8.15 2.26
C TYR A 63 -1.36 -7.78 3.73
N LEU A 64 -2.39 -7.37 4.48
CA LEU A 64 -2.26 -7.06 5.91
C LEU A 64 -1.76 -8.28 6.71
N SER A 65 -2.32 -9.46 6.44
CA SER A 65 -1.85 -10.71 7.05
C SER A 65 -0.38 -11.00 6.74
N SER A 66 0.09 -10.65 5.54
CA SER A 66 1.49 -10.82 5.17
C SER A 66 2.42 -9.85 5.93
N ILE A 67 1.95 -8.63 6.21
CA ILE A 67 2.69 -7.66 7.04
C ILE A 67 2.83 -8.17 8.47
N GLU A 68 1.75 -8.67 9.07
CA GLU A 68 1.78 -9.25 10.42
C GLU A 68 2.77 -10.41 10.54
N GLN A 69 2.79 -11.28 9.53
CA GLN A 69 3.72 -12.42 9.47
C GLN A 69 5.17 -11.97 9.31
N ASP A 70 5.43 -11.04 8.40
CA ASP A 70 6.76 -10.48 8.20
C ASP A 70 7.26 -9.79 9.47
N LEU A 71 6.43 -9.00 10.15
CA LEU A 71 6.77 -8.36 11.41
C LEU A 71 7.04 -9.38 12.52
N ALA A 72 6.25 -10.45 12.62
CA ALA A 72 6.47 -11.53 13.58
C ALA A 72 7.83 -12.22 13.37
N ILE A 73 8.17 -12.50 12.11
CA ILE A 73 9.45 -13.11 11.73
C ILE A 73 10.60 -12.15 12.05
N MET A 74 10.48 -10.87 11.69
CA MET A 74 11.55 -9.89 11.88
C MET A 74 11.78 -9.53 13.34
N ALA A 75 10.73 -9.43 14.16
CA ALA A 75 10.85 -9.15 15.59
C ALA A 75 11.61 -10.25 16.35
N THR A 76 11.59 -11.48 15.85
CA THR A 76 12.30 -12.63 16.45
C THR A 76 13.63 -12.94 15.75
N ASN A 77 13.92 -12.29 14.62
CA ASN A 77 15.13 -12.50 13.83
C ASN A 77 16.39 -12.02 14.57
N SER A 78 17.38 -12.90 14.73
CA SER A 78 18.64 -12.58 15.42
C SER A 78 19.46 -11.51 14.70
N TYR A 79 19.42 -11.46 13.38
CA TYR A 79 20.10 -10.44 12.57
C TYR A 79 19.50 -9.05 12.81
N VAL A 80 18.17 -8.93 12.84
CA VAL A 80 17.47 -7.66 13.13
C VAL A 80 17.76 -7.20 14.56
N ARG A 81 17.72 -8.12 15.53
CA ARG A 81 18.06 -7.83 16.93
C ARG A 81 19.51 -7.36 17.09
N GLN A 82 20.45 -8.02 16.40
CA GLN A 82 21.85 -7.62 16.41
C GLN A 82 22.04 -6.24 15.75
N ALA A 83 21.36 -5.99 14.63
CA ALA A 83 21.40 -4.68 13.97
C ALA A 83 20.89 -3.57 14.91
N LEU A 84 19.77 -3.77 15.60
CA LEU A 84 19.26 -2.81 16.58
C LEU A 84 20.29 -2.54 17.68
N TYR A 85 20.89 -3.58 18.25
CA TYR A 85 21.93 -3.44 19.27
C TYR A 85 23.16 -2.67 18.77
N ASP A 86 23.65 -3.01 17.57
CA ASP A 86 24.82 -2.38 16.96
C ASP A 86 24.55 -0.91 16.61
N TYR A 87 23.38 -0.59 16.05
CA TYR A 87 22.97 0.79 15.79
C TYR A 87 22.81 1.59 17.09
N MET A 88 22.25 1.00 18.15
CA MET A 88 22.18 1.66 19.45
C MET A 88 23.58 1.99 19.97
N ASN A 89 24.53 1.06 19.90
CA ASN A 89 25.91 1.31 20.36
C ASN A 89 26.60 2.39 19.52
N ALA A 90 26.49 2.31 18.20
CA ALA A 90 27.06 3.31 17.30
C ALA A 90 26.44 4.70 17.54
N TRP A 91 25.12 4.76 17.78
CA TRP A 91 24.40 5.97 18.15
C TRP A 91 24.93 6.58 19.46
N TYR A 92 25.17 5.76 20.48
CA TYR A 92 25.74 6.24 21.75
C TYR A 92 27.17 6.77 21.59
N GLN A 93 27.97 6.19 20.70
CA GLN A 93 29.35 6.64 20.45
C GLN A 93 29.43 8.03 19.80
N ILE A 94 28.41 8.45 19.03
CA ILE A 94 28.34 9.81 18.48
C ILE A 94 28.26 10.85 19.61
N GLY A 95 27.64 10.51 20.75
CA GLY A 95 27.63 11.34 21.94
C GLY A 95 26.55 12.43 21.93
N LEU A 96 26.88 13.65 21.52
CA LEU A 96 25.93 14.77 21.48
C LEU A 96 25.59 15.11 20.02
N ASN A 97 24.38 15.64 19.81
CA ASN A 97 23.88 16.10 18.51
C ASN A 97 23.71 14.98 17.47
N GLN A 98 23.29 13.78 17.88
CA GLN A 98 23.05 12.64 16.98
C GLN A 98 22.16 13.02 15.80
N LYS A 99 21.04 13.72 16.03
CA LYS A 99 20.15 14.22 14.97
C LYS A 99 20.93 14.99 13.91
N THR A 100 21.70 16.00 14.33
CA THR A 100 22.46 16.86 13.41
C THR A 100 23.52 16.08 12.65
N VAL A 101 24.29 15.23 13.34
CA VAL A 101 25.36 14.44 12.69
C VAL A 101 24.78 13.48 11.67
N LEU A 102 23.77 12.70 12.07
CA LEU A 102 23.23 11.63 11.24
C LEU A 102 22.34 12.15 10.10
N GLN A 103 21.51 13.17 10.35
CA GLN A 103 20.74 13.79 9.27
C GLN A 103 21.68 14.48 8.28
N LYS A 104 22.75 15.15 8.74
CA LYS A 104 23.73 15.71 7.81
C LYS A 104 24.33 14.63 6.92
N ALA A 105 24.85 13.56 7.50
CA ALA A 105 25.54 12.50 6.77
C ALA A 105 24.63 11.72 5.79
N TYR A 106 23.39 11.43 6.17
CA TYR A 106 22.50 10.53 5.41
C TYR A 106 21.34 11.22 4.69
N ILE A 107 21.09 12.50 4.97
CA ILE A 107 20.02 13.28 4.37
C ILE A 107 20.57 14.47 3.60
N ASP A 108 21.32 15.35 4.26
CA ASP A 108 21.69 16.64 3.68
C ASP A 108 22.87 16.51 2.72
N ASP A 109 23.90 15.74 3.09
CA ASP A 109 25.10 15.48 2.29
C ASP A 109 24.97 14.19 1.45
N ASN A 110 23.79 13.55 1.42
CA ASN A 110 23.56 12.35 0.63
C ASN A 110 23.64 12.68 -0.87
N PRO A 111 24.52 12.01 -1.65
CA PRO A 111 24.70 12.33 -3.06
C PRO A 111 23.54 11.87 -3.96
N ASN A 112 22.62 11.06 -3.43
CA ASN A 112 21.47 10.57 -4.20
C ASN A 112 20.33 11.59 -4.23
N GLU A 113 19.49 11.49 -5.25
CA GLU A 113 18.32 12.36 -5.42
C GLU A 113 17.32 12.21 -4.26
N ILE A 114 16.46 13.22 -4.10
CA ILE A 114 15.33 13.16 -3.16
C ILE A 114 14.47 11.93 -3.50
N GLY A 115 14.16 11.13 -2.48
CA GLY A 115 13.44 9.86 -2.63
C GLY A 115 14.29 8.67 -3.05
N GLN A 116 15.62 8.83 -3.10
CA GLN A 116 16.59 7.76 -3.41
C GLN A 116 17.73 7.70 -2.38
N LYS A 117 17.54 8.30 -1.21
CA LYS A 117 18.57 8.41 -0.17
C LYS A 117 18.97 7.05 0.39
N GLU A 118 18.07 6.08 0.35
CA GLU A 118 18.32 4.68 0.67
C GLU A 118 19.35 4.03 -0.26
N LYS A 119 19.82 4.68 -1.32
CA LYS A 119 20.91 4.13 -2.14
C LYS A 119 22.29 4.30 -1.49
N LEU A 120 22.42 5.13 -0.47
CA LEU A 120 23.68 5.37 0.23
C LEU A 120 23.97 4.25 1.25
N ASP A 121 24.95 3.39 0.95
CA ASP A 121 25.33 2.30 1.86
C ASP A 121 26.21 2.80 3.03
N SER A 122 27.03 3.83 2.83
CA SER A 122 27.95 4.40 3.82
C SER A 122 28.11 5.89 3.58
N ALA A 123 28.25 6.70 4.64
CA ALA A 123 28.60 8.12 4.51
C ALA A 123 30.12 8.36 4.40
N ASP A 124 30.94 7.31 4.50
CA ASP A 124 32.40 7.32 4.40
C ASP A 124 33.09 8.33 5.34
N ASP A 125 32.45 8.61 6.48
CA ASP A 125 32.90 9.55 7.51
C ASP A 125 33.79 8.90 8.59
N GLY A 126 34.07 7.60 8.46
CA GLY A 126 34.87 6.81 9.40
C GLY A 126 34.17 6.54 10.74
N SER A 127 32.89 6.88 10.88
CA SER A 127 32.13 6.61 12.10
C SER A 127 31.74 5.13 12.22
N GLU A 128 31.61 4.66 13.46
CA GLU A 128 31.07 3.33 13.74
C GLU A 128 29.64 3.19 13.19
N TYR A 129 28.88 4.30 13.15
CA TYR A 129 27.55 4.31 12.56
C TYR A 129 27.60 3.98 11.07
N SER A 130 28.50 4.63 10.31
CA SER A 130 28.69 4.33 8.89
C SER A 130 29.14 2.89 8.64
N ALA A 131 29.99 2.34 9.51
CA ALA A 131 30.39 0.94 9.44
C ALA A 131 29.18 -0.01 9.64
N MET A 132 28.33 0.26 10.64
CA MET A 132 27.12 -0.53 10.87
C MET A 132 26.09 -0.35 9.75
N HIS A 133 25.96 0.86 9.22
CA HIS A 133 25.11 1.13 8.07
C HIS A 133 25.53 0.32 6.85
N ALA A 134 26.81 0.37 6.49
CA ALA A 134 27.36 -0.40 5.36
C ALA A 134 27.14 -1.92 5.53
N LYS A 135 27.15 -2.41 6.77
CA LYS A 135 26.94 -3.82 7.10
C LYS A 135 25.48 -4.26 6.98
N TYR A 136 24.54 -3.47 7.50
CA TYR A 136 23.13 -3.89 7.67
C TYR A 136 22.18 -3.32 6.62
N HIS A 137 22.43 -2.09 6.16
CA HIS A 137 21.52 -1.36 5.28
C HIS A 137 21.22 -2.09 3.96
N PRO A 138 22.18 -2.70 3.25
CA PRO A 138 21.89 -3.41 2.00
C PRO A 138 20.82 -4.51 2.17
N TRP A 139 20.86 -5.21 3.30
CA TRP A 139 19.88 -6.26 3.60
C TRP A 139 18.49 -5.69 3.90
N PHE A 140 18.40 -4.64 4.74
CA PHE A 140 17.13 -3.98 5.03
C PHE A 140 16.51 -3.33 3.80
N ARG A 141 17.32 -2.67 2.96
CA ARG A 141 16.88 -2.11 1.68
C ARG A 141 16.35 -3.20 0.75
N HIS A 142 17.06 -4.31 0.61
CA HIS A 142 16.61 -5.42 -0.21
C HIS A 142 15.29 -6.01 0.31
N PHE A 143 15.16 -6.17 1.63
CA PHE A 143 13.92 -6.66 2.24
C PHE A 143 12.75 -5.70 2.00
N LEU A 144 12.94 -4.40 2.21
CA LEU A 144 11.96 -3.35 1.92
C LEU A 144 11.49 -3.42 0.46
N GLN A 145 12.43 -3.45 -0.48
CA GLN A 145 12.13 -3.49 -1.93
C GLN A 145 11.41 -4.77 -2.34
N THR A 146 11.81 -5.91 -1.75
CA THR A 146 11.20 -7.21 -2.05
C THR A 146 9.76 -7.30 -1.55
N LYS A 147 9.47 -6.69 -0.39
CA LYS A 147 8.13 -6.70 0.20
C LYS A 147 7.26 -5.52 -0.23
N GLY A 148 7.84 -4.51 -0.85
CA GLY A 148 7.14 -3.29 -1.24
C GLY A 148 6.73 -2.42 -0.05
N TYR A 149 7.54 -2.41 1.01
CA TYR A 149 7.33 -1.53 2.16
C TYR A 149 7.79 -0.11 1.84
N TYR A 150 7.14 0.87 2.46
CA TYR A 150 7.49 2.28 2.29
C TYR A 150 8.79 2.62 3.04
N ASP A 151 8.86 2.30 4.33
CA ASP A 151 10.06 2.44 5.14
C ASP A 151 10.11 1.34 6.22
N ILE A 152 11.29 1.11 6.80
CA ILE A 152 11.54 0.19 7.90
C ILE A 152 12.33 0.92 8.97
N PHE A 153 11.79 0.95 10.18
CA PHE A 153 12.38 1.63 11.33
C PHE A 153 12.98 0.63 12.33
N LEU A 154 14.12 1.00 12.91
CA LEU A 154 14.58 0.42 14.17
C LEU A 154 14.55 1.53 15.22
N ILE A 155 13.75 1.32 16.26
CA ILE A 155 13.52 2.30 17.32
C ILE A 155 14.07 1.72 18.63
N ALA A 156 14.95 2.48 19.29
CA ALA A 156 15.50 2.10 20.58
C ALA A 156 14.41 2.18 21.68
N PRO A 157 14.54 1.43 22.80
CA PRO A 157 13.53 1.42 23.87
C PRO A 157 13.21 2.79 24.51
N ASN A 158 14.13 3.75 24.39
CA ASN A 158 13.95 5.14 24.85
C ASN A 158 13.20 6.02 23.83
N GLY A 159 12.86 5.50 22.65
CA GLY A 159 12.13 6.20 21.59
C GLY A 159 13.02 6.80 20.50
N ASP A 160 14.34 6.63 20.55
CA ASP A 160 15.22 7.15 19.49
C ASP A 160 15.07 6.31 18.21
N ILE A 161 14.82 6.97 17.08
CA ILE A 161 14.86 6.34 15.75
C ILE A 161 16.32 6.21 15.35
N VAL A 162 16.94 5.10 15.74
CA VAL A 162 18.37 4.83 15.49
C VAL A 162 18.64 4.44 14.04
N TYR A 163 17.61 4.03 13.29
CA TYR A 163 17.72 3.68 11.88
C TYR A 163 16.36 3.75 11.16
N THR A 164 16.37 4.23 9.92
CA THR A 164 15.32 4.03 8.92
C THR A 164 15.96 3.67 7.57
N VAL A 165 15.24 3.04 6.64
CA VAL A 165 15.79 2.77 5.30
C VAL A 165 15.76 4.03 4.45
N PHE A 166 14.63 4.74 4.41
CA PHE A 166 14.39 5.82 3.45
C PHE A 166 15.07 7.15 3.81
N LYS A 167 15.50 7.32 5.06
CA LYS A 167 16.19 8.52 5.59
C LYS A 167 15.39 9.80 5.38
N GLU A 168 14.24 9.87 6.03
CA GLU A 168 13.40 11.08 6.09
C GLU A 168 13.69 11.92 7.34
N ARG A 169 12.97 13.03 7.53
CA ARG A 169 13.26 13.99 8.63
C ARG A 169 12.90 13.48 10.02
N ASP A 170 12.26 12.32 10.12
CA ASP A 170 12.05 11.57 11.35
C ASP A 170 13.28 10.77 11.79
N TYR A 171 14.16 10.40 10.86
CA TYR A 171 15.40 9.71 11.16
C TYR A 171 16.23 10.52 12.15
N ALA A 172 16.78 9.80 13.13
CA ALA A 172 17.56 10.37 14.21
C ALA A 172 16.81 11.37 15.11
N THR A 173 15.48 11.27 15.17
CA THR A 173 14.64 11.96 16.17
C THR A 173 14.14 11.00 17.24
N ASN A 174 13.35 11.50 18.20
CA ASN A 174 12.75 10.70 19.26
C ASN A 174 11.22 10.74 19.17
N VAL A 175 10.57 9.57 19.14
CA VAL A 175 9.11 9.45 18.97
C VAL A 175 8.30 9.68 20.25
N MET A 176 8.97 9.86 21.39
CA MET A 176 8.34 10.13 22.68
C MET A 176 8.41 11.61 23.07
N ASN A 177 9.52 12.28 22.77
CA ASN A 177 9.78 13.66 23.21
C ASN A 177 10.30 14.59 22.10
N GLY A 178 10.43 14.10 20.86
CA GLY A 178 10.88 14.88 19.72
C GLY A 178 9.73 15.49 18.91
N GLU A 179 10.12 16.06 17.77
CA GLU A 179 9.27 16.76 16.81
C GLU A 179 8.08 15.93 16.31
N TRP A 180 8.27 14.61 16.17
CA TRP A 180 7.28 13.68 15.61
C TRP A 180 6.55 12.86 16.70
N LYS A 181 6.57 13.31 17.96
CA LYS A 181 5.95 12.53 19.05
C LYS A 181 4.43 12.35 18.92
N ASP A 182 3.76 13.25 18.22
CA ASP A 182 2.31 13.25 18.04
C ASP A 182 1.86 12.63 16.70
N SER A 183 2.82 12.20 15.86
CA SER A 183 2.49 11.45 14.64
C SER A 183 2.19 9.99 14.94
N ASP A 184 1.72 9.25 13.95
CA ASP A 184 1.30 7.85 14.11
C ASP A 184 2.45 6.94 14.61
N ILE A 185 3.71 7.21 14.25
CA ILE A 185 4.87 6.47 14.80
C ILE A 185 5.05 6.69 16.31
N GLY A 186 4.76 7.90 16.81
CA GLY A 186 4.79 8.19 18.23
C GLY A 186 3.61 7.58 18.98
N VAL A 187 2.43 7.58 18.36
CA VAL A 187 1.23 6.92 18.91
C VAL A 187 1.45 5.42 19.03
N ILE A 188 1.89 4.76 17.95
CA ILE A 188 2.08 3.30 17.93
C ILE A 188 3.20 2.86 18.85
N PHE A 189 4.29 3.64 18.97
CA PHE A 189 5.37 3.33 19.88
C PHE A 189 4.93 3.40 21.36
N ARG A 190 4.09 4.37 21.73
CA ARG A 190 3.49 4.43 23.07
C ARG A 190 2.63 3.21 23.35
N ASP A 191 1.77 2.83 22.41
CA ASP A 191 0.91 1.66 22.55
C ASP A 191 1.71 0.37 22.75
N ILE A 192 2.75 0.13 21.93
CA ILE A 192 3.66 -1.02 22.08
C ILE A 192 4.35 -1.01 23.45
N LYS A 193 4.76 0.18 23.93
CA LYS A 193 5.43 0.32 25.24
C LYS A 193 4.50 0.04 26.41
N GLU A 194 3.25 0.47 26.32
CA GLU A 194 2.21 0.19 27.33
C GLU A 194 1.81 -1.30 27.33
N HIS A 195 1.90 -1.97 26.18
CA HIS A 195 1.58 -3.38 26.00
C HIS A 195 2.82 -4.26 25.77
N ALA A 196 3.94 -3.95 26.43
CA ALA A 196 5.25 -4.59 26.24
C ALA A 196 5.26 -6.10 26.56
N LYS A 197 4.74 -6.91 25.63
CA LYS A 197 4.71 -8.37 25.66
C LYS A 197 5.40 -8.90 24.41
N ALA A 198 6.15 -10.00 24.57
CA ALA A 198 6.82 -10.62 23.43
C ALA A 198 5.78 -11.03 22.37
N GLY A 199 6.03 -10.62 21.13
CA GLY A 199 5.12 -10.88 20.00
C GLY A 199 3.91 -9.95 19.90
N TYR A 200 3.76 -8.97 20.81
CA TYR A 200 2.74 -7.93 20.63
C TYR A 200 3.06 -7.08 19.40
N GLN A 201 2.05 -6.89 18.56
CA GLN A 201 2.09 -6.05 17.37
C GLN A 201 0.95 -5.05 17.47
N ALA A 202 1.22 -3.82 17.09
CA ALA A 202 0.24 -2.76 17.02
C ALA A 202 0.13 -2.28 15.58
N PHE A 203 -1.08 -1.89 15.19
CA PHE A 203 -1.37 -1.28 13.90
C PHE A 203 -2.22 -0.04 14.15
N THR A 204 -1.98 1.01 13.39
CA THR A 204 -2.79 2.22 13.37
C THR A 204 -3.40 2.38 11.98
N ASP A 205 -4.55 3.04 11.92
CA ASP A 205 -5.21 3.35 10.66
C ASP A 205 -4.36 4.37 9.87
N PHE A 206 -4.52 4.35 8.54
CA PHE A 206 -3.80 5.22 7.62
C PHE A 206 -4.12 6.70 7.90
N LYS A 207 -3.10 7.53 8.12
CA LYS A 207 -3.22 8.99 8.12
C LYS A 207 -1.98 9.61 7.53
N ALA A 208 -2.14 10.83 7.00
CA ALA A 208 -1.03 11.61 6.47
C ALA A 208 0.15 11.67 7.46
N TYR A 209 1.30 11.17 7.03
CA TYR A 209 2.52 11.18 7.81
C TYR A 209 3.43 12.29 7.29
N ALA A 210 3.49 13.41 8.01
CA ALA A 210 4.20 14.61 7.58
C ALA A 210 5.68 14.38 7.15
N PRO A 211 6.47 13.50 7.80
CA PRO A 211 7.82 13.18 7.32
C PRO A 211 7.86 12.57 5.90
N SER A 212 6.80 11.86 5.51
CA SER A 212 6.58 11.20 4.21
C SER A 212 5.87 12.11 3.19
N ASN A 213 6.02 13.44 3.33
CA ASN A 213 5.30 14.43 2.51
C ASN A 213 3.76 14.25 2.53
N ASP A 214 3.22 13.93 3.72
CA ASP A 214 1.78 13.72 3.96
C ASP A 214 1.16 12.52 3.21
N VAL A 215 1.98 11.64 2.63
CA VAL A 215 1.50 10.33 2.17
C VAL A 215 1.16 9.49 3.41
N PRO A 216 0.01 8.78 3.42
CA PRO A 216 -0.38 7.91 4.52
C PRO A 216 0.47 6.64 4.63
#